data_AF-I0TEG3-F1
#
_entry.id   AF-I0TEG3-F1
#
_cell.length_a   1.000
_cell.length_b   1.000
_cell.length_c   1.000
_cell.angle_alpha   90.00
_cell.angle_beta   90.00
_cell.angle_gamma   90.00
#
_symmetry.space_group_name_H-M   'P 1'
#
loop_
_entity.id
_entity.type
_entity.pdbx_description
1 polymer ?
#
loop_
_entity_poly.entity_id
_entity_poly.type
_entity_poly.pdbx_seq_one_letter_code
_entity_poly.pdbx_strand_id
1 'polypeptide(L)'
;MEQSKHLRPITKTQSKWAFRECIDHFAYRLPKGRTTCMDCGHSWVMNKQRETCTCPHCRAKLQVKKTYERKLQQKQYFTLLTTCGEFQVLRMFLLIVGMEKGYEAQTSIIEIGQYWWN
;
A
#
# COMPACT_ATOMS: atom_id res chain seq x y z
N MET A 1 28.16 8.59 6.48
CA MET A 1 27.95 8.06 7.84
C MET A 1 28.26 6.57 7.84
N GLU A 2 29.30 6.14 8.55
CA GLU A 2 29.66 4.72 8.62
C GLU A 2 28.58 3.82 9.23
N GLN A 3 27.75 4.34 10.13
CA GLN A 3 26.77 3.51 10.84
C GLN A 3 25.58 3.08 9.96
N SER A 4 25.26 3.83 8.91
CA SER A 4 24.15 3.53 8.00
C SER A 4 24.34 2.18 7.30
N LYS A 5 25.58 1.74 7.09
CA LYS A 5 25.91 0.43 6.50
C LYS A 5 25.48 -0.76 7.36
N HIS A 6 25.20 -0.54 8.65
CA HIS A 6 24.74 -1.56 9.59
C HIS A 6 23.22 -1.61 9.75
N LEU A 7 22.48 -0.69 9.12
CA LEU A 7 21.02 -0.73 9.14
C LEU A 7 20.51 -1.92 8.33
N ARG A 8 19.65 -2.71 8.95
CA ARG A 8 18.98 -3.82 8.25
C ARG A 8 17.96 -3.26 7.25
N PRO A 9 17.75 -3.95 6.11
CA PRO A 9 16.60 -3.66 5.26
C PRO A 9 15.28 -3.76 6.04
N ILE A 10 14.25 -3.06 5.56
CA ILE A 10 12.91 -3.22 6.13
C ILE A 10 12.40 -4.65 5.95
N THR A 11 11.63 -5.12 6.91
CA THR A 11 11.06 -6.46 6.90
C THR A 11 9.83 -6.55 6.01
N LYS A 12 9.49 -7.77 5.55
CA LYS A 12 8.23 -8.02 4.84
C LYS A 12 7.00 -7.59 5.65
N THR A 13 7.06 -7.69 6.98
CA THR A 13 5.97 -7.27 7.87
C THR A 13 5.80 -5.75 7.83
N GLN A 14 6.89 -4.99 7.89
CA GLN A 14 6.86 -3.52 7.75
C GLN A 14 6.37 -3.11 6.37
N SER A 15 6.80 -3.79 5.30
CA SER A 15 6.30 -3.52 3.94
C SER A 15 4.79 -3.79 3.82
N LYS A 16 4.31 -4.90 4.38
CA LYS A 16 2.86 -5.22 4.40
C LYS A 16 2.06 -4.21 5.20
N TRP A 17 2.58 -3.80 6.36
CA TRP A 17 1.96 -2.76 7.18
C TRP A 17 1.87 -1.43 6.41
N ALA A 18 2.96 -0.99 5.77
CA ALA A 18 2.97 0.24 4.98
C ALA A 18 1.97 0.20 3.83
N PHE A 19 1.88 -0.93 3.11
CA PHE A 19 0.86 -1.11 2.06
C PHE A 19 -0.57 -1.06 2.61
N ARG A 20 -0.82 -1.45 3.87
CA ARG A 20 -2.17 -1.47 4.45
C ARG A 20 -2.60 -0.17 5.12
N GLU A 21 -1.66 0.51 5.74
CA GLU A 21 -1.98 1.66 6.59
C GLU A 21 -1.67 2.99 5.92
N CYS A 22 -0.81 3.02 4.90
CA CYS A 22 -0.34 4.28 4.30
C CYS A 22 -1.01 4.63 2.96
N ILE A 23 -1.90 3.80 2.42
CA ILE A 23 -2.57 4.11 1.15
C ILE A 23 -4.07 3.88 1.27
N ASP A 24 -4.83 4.45 0.35
CA ASP A 24 -6.22 4.11 0.20
C ASP A 24 -6.40 2.80 -0.57
N HIS A 25 -7.40 2.02 -0.18
CA HIS A 25 -7.74 0.76 -0.85
C HIS A 25 -9.07 0.88 -1.58
N PHE A 26 -9.08 0.51 -2.86
CA PHE A 26 -10.24 0.73 -3.73
C PHE A 26 -10.81 -0.56 -4.34
N ALA A 27 -12.12 -0.52 -4.58
CA ALA A 27 -12.81 -1.42 -5.49
C ALA A 27 -13.36 -0.58 -6.64
N TYR A 28 -12.88 -0.81 -7.86
CA TYR A 28 -13.38 -0.09 -9.02
C TYR A 28 -14.61 -0.81 -9.58
N ARG A 29 -15.72 -0.08 -9.69
CA ARG A 29 -17.04 -0.58 -10.10
C ARG A 29 -17.48 0.02 -11.42
N LEU A 30 -17.91 -0.83 -12.35
CA LEU A 30 -18.55 -0.44 -13.60
C LEU A 30 -20.09 -0.31 -13.44
N PRO A 31 -20.80 0.39 -14.34
CA PRO A 31 -22.25 0.63 -14.20
C PRO A 31 -23.12 -0.63 -14.10
N LYS A 32 -22.76 -1.72 -14.81
CA LYS A 32 -23.46 -3.02 -14.74
C LYS A 32 -23.08 -3.87 -13.53
N GLY A 33 -22.29 -3.31 -12.62
CA GLY A 33 -22.00 -3.87 -11.33
C GLY A 33 -20.84 -4.84 -11.23
N ARG A 34 -20.07 -5.03 -12.32
CA ARG A 34 -18.74 -5.63 -12.25
C ARG A 34 -17.85 -4.74 -11.39
N THR A 35 -17.30 -5.33 -10.33
CA THR A 35 -16.42 -4.69 -9.35
C THR A 35 -15.09 -5.42 -9.34
N THR A 36 -13.98 -4.69 -9.29
CA THR A 36 -12.61 -5.25 -9.25
C THR A 36 -11.87 -4.68 -8.04
N CYS A 37 -11.29 -5.55 -7.23
CA CYS A 37 -10.38 -5.15 -6.15
C CYS A 37 -9.08 -4.62 -6.75
N MET A 38 -8.68 -3.41 -6.36
CA MET A 38 -7.45 -2.79 -6.85
C MET A 38 -6.20 -3.28 -6.11
N ASP A 39 -6.35 -4.03 -5.01
CA ASP A 39 -5.21 -4.62 -4.29
C ASP A 39 -4.78 -5.96 -4.88
N CYS A 40 -5.73 -6.86 -5.19
CA CYS A 40 -5.43 -8.24 -5.62
C CYS A 40 -5.95 -8.59 -7.02
N GLY A 41 -6.60 -7.65 -7.71
CA GLY A 41 -7.11 -7.86 -9.07
C GLY A 41 -8.38 -8.71 -9.18
N HIS A 42 -8.81 -9.38 -8.11
CA HIS A 42 -10.02 -10.22 -8.14
C HIS A 42 -11.26 -9.41 -8.54
N SER A 43 -12.10 -9.97 -9.40
CA SER A 43 -13.31 -9.33 -9.93
C SER A 43 -14.56 -10.15 -9.60
N TRP A 44 -15.63 -9.48 -9.21
CA TRP A 44 -16.92 -10.08 -8.89
C TRP A 44 -18.07 -9.16 -9.31
N VAL A 45 -19.30 -9.67 -9.30
CA VAL A 45 -20.50 -8.86 -9.51
C VAL A 45 -21.08 -8.49 -8.16
N MET A 46 -21.30 -7.20 -7.94
CA MET A 46 -22.00 -6.70 -6.76
C MET A 46 -23.34 -6.12 -7.20
N ASN A 47 -24.44 -6.62 -6.63
CA ASN A 47 -25.81 -6.31 -7.08
C ASN A 47 -26.26 -4.91 -6.69
N LYS A 48 -25.91 -4.44 -5.48
CA LYS A 48 -26.28 -3.10 -4.98
C LYS A 48 -25.05 -2.19 -4.96
N GLN A 49 -25.24 -0.92 -5.28
CA GLN A 49 -24.19 0.08 -5.05
C GLN A 49 -24.00 0.27 -3.54
N ARG A 50 -22.75 0.39 -3.12
CA ARG A 50 -22.31 0.64 -1.74
C ARG A 50 -21.09 1.54 -1.79
N GLU A 51 -20.86 2.32 -0.74
CA GLU A 51 -19.66 3.17 -0.61
C GLU A 51 -18.41 2.35 -0.26
N THR A 52 -18.58 1.26 0.47
CA THR A 52 -17.50 0.34 0.84
C THR A 52 -17.89 -1.11 0.59
N CYS A 53 -16.89 -1.97 0.44
CA CYS A 53 -17.06 -3.42 0.35
C CYS A 53 -15.85 -4.15 0.91
N THR A 54 -16.00 -5.44 1.20
CA THR A 54 -14.87 -6.32 1.51
C THR A 54 -14.58 -7.19 0.29
N CYS A 55 -13.31 -7.28 -0.13
CA CYS A 55 -12.91 -8.17 -1.21
C CYS A 55 -13.18 -9.63 -0.81
N PRO A 56 -13.88 -10.43 -1.62
CA PRO A 56 -14.13 -11.84 -1.29
C PRO A 56 -12.88 -12.71 -1.35
N HIS A 57 -11.81 -12.27 -2.04
CA HIS A 57 -10.57 -13.01 -2.17
C HIS A 57 -9.53 -12.63 -1.10
N CYS A 58 -9.08 -11.37 -1.08
CA CYS A 58 -8.03 -10.94 -0.15
C CYS A 58 -8.55 -10.41 1.19
N ARG A 59 -9.88 -10.33 1.37
CA ARG A 59 -10.55 -9.81 2.59
C ARG A 59 -10.24 -8.36 2.95
N ALA A 60 -9.58 -7.60 2.07
CA ALA A 60 -9.35 -6.18 2.26
C ALA A 60 -10.68 -5.40 2.29
N LYS A 61 -10.77 -4.40 3.16
CA LYS A 61 -11.85 -3.41 3.16
C LYS A 61 -11.52 -2.33 2.14
N LEU A 62 -12.44 -2.04 1.24
CA LEU A 62 -12.22 -1.23 0.05
C LEU A 62 -13.28 -0.12 -0.05
N GLN A 63 -12.87 1.07 -0.44
CA GLN A 63 -13.75 2.14 -0.90
C GLN A 63 -14.17 1.87 -2.35
N VAL A 64 -15.47 1.89 -2.62
CA VAL A 64 -16.01 1.61 -3.96
C VAL A 64 -16.02 2.89 -4.79
N LYS A 65 -15.28 2.90 -5.89
CA LYS A 65 -15.30 4.00 -6.88
C LYS A 65 -15.98 3.55 -8.16
N LYS A 66 -17.03 4.25 -8.58
CA LYS A 66 -17.65 4.02 -9.88
C LYS A 66 -16.81 4.69 -10.96
N THR A 67 -16.03 3.92 -11.71
CA THR A 67 -15.08 4.46 -12.69
C THR A 67 -14.69 3.45 -13.77
N TYR A 68 -14.43 3.97 -14.97
CA TYR A 68 -13.85 3.20 -16.09
C TYR A 68 -12.33 3.12 -16.05
N GLU A 69 -11.68 3.93 -15.21
CA GLU A 69 -10.22 3.89 -15.03
C GLU A 69 -9.73 2.47 -14.77
N ARG A 70 -8.58 2.14 -15.35
CA ARG A 70 -7.98 0.80 -15.22
C ARG A 70 -6.78 0.78 -14.28
N LYS A 71 -6.11 1.91 -14.13
CA LYS A 71 -4.86 2.06 -13.39
C LYS A 71 -5.00 3.15 -12.35
N LEU A 72 -4.32 2.97 -11.23
CA LEU A 72 -4.14 3.97 -10.18
C LEU A 72 -2.71 3.88 -9.69
N GLN A 73 -2.09 5.02 -9.44
CA GLN A 73 -0.82 5.08 -8.73
C GLN A 73 -0.99 5.94 -7.48
N GLN A 74 -0.54 5.44 -6.34
CA GLN A 74 -0.47 6.18 -5.09
C GLN A 74 0.98 6.33 -4.65
N LYS A 75 1.28 7.49 -4.05
CA LYS A 75 2.58 7.77 -3.44
C LYS A 75 2.35 8.27 -2.04
N GLN A 76 2.96 7.63 -1.05
CA GLN A 76 2.86 8.06 0.34
C GLN A 76 4.24 8.03 1.00
N TYR A 77 4.48 8.97 1.90
CA TYR A 77 5.62 8.91 2.81
C TYR A 77 5.23 8.17 4.09
N PHE A 78 6.14 7.34 4.59
CA PHE A 78 6.01 6.75 5.92
C PHE A 78 7.37 6.71 6.61
N THR A 79 7.33 6.60 7.93
CA THR A 79 8.53 6.52 8.76
C THR A 79 8.55 5.25 9.58
N LEU A 80 9.75 4.75 9.87
CA LEU A 80 9.97 3.66 10.80
C LEU A 80 10.99 4.10 11.83
N LEU A 81 10.71 3.81 13.10
CA LEU A 81 11.67 3.97 14.19
C LEU A 81 12.39 2.64 14.40
N THR A 82 13.72 2.67 14.40
CA THR A 82 14.58 1.52 14.69
C THR A 82 15.77 1.96 15.55
N THR A 83 16.50 1.00 16.11
CA THR A 83 17.79 1.24 16.74
C THR A 83 18.92 0.71 15.87
N CYS A 84 20.12 1.31 15.99
CA CYS A 84 21.35 0.86 15.35
C CYS A 84 22.54 1.16 16.26
N GLY A 85 23.05 0.15 16.96
CA GLY A 85 24.02 0.37 18.03
C GLY A 85 23.37 1.15 19.18
N GLU A 86 23.99 2.26 19.57
CA GLU A 86 23.50 3.16 20.62
C GLU A 86 22.50 4.21 20.11
N PHE A 87 22.27 4.28 18.79
CA PHE A 87 21.43 5.33 18.21
C PHE A 87 19.99 4.86 18.00
N GLN A 88 19.06 5.77 18.26
CA GLN A 88 17.73 5.74 17.68
C GLN A 88 17.79 6.34 16.26
N VAL A 89 17.12 5.70 15.33
CA VAL A 89 17.12 6.08 13.91
C VAL A 89 15.69 6.14 13.40
N LEU A 90 15.25 7.33 13.02
CA LEU A 90 14.01 7.54 12.28
C LEU A 90 14.33 7.45 10.79
N ARG A 91 13.82 6.40 10.14
CA ARG A 91 14.03 6.14 8.72
C ARG A 91 12.80 6.59 7.94
N MET A 92 13.00 7.41 6.92
CA MET A 92 11.95 7.97 6.08
C MET A 92 11.91 7.23 4.76
N PHE A 93 10.72 6.84 4.32
CA PHE A 93 10.50 6.06 3.12
C PHE A 93 9.46 6.70 2.21
N LEU A 94 9.66 6.57 0.91
CA LEU A 94 8.65 6.78 -0.11
C LEU A 94 8.08 5.41 -0.53
N LEU A 95 6.78 5.23 -0.31
CA LEU A 95 5.99 4.11 -0.82
C LEU A 95 5.35 4.54 -2.15
N ILE A 96 5.55 3.75 -3.20
CA ILE A 96 4.88 3.90 -4.49
C ILE A 96 4.09 2.60 -4.74
N VAL A 97 2.79 2.74 -5.02
CA VAL A 97 1.91 1.60 -5.28
C VAL A 97 1.23 1.77 -6.61
N GLY A 98 1.51 0.85 -7.54
CA GLY A 98 0.82 0.72 -8.81
C GLY A 98 -0.29 -0.32 -8.70
N MET A 99 -1.52 0.07 -9.05
CA MET A 99 -2.69 -0.80 -9.03
C MET A 99 -3.30 -0.87 -10.43
N GLU A 100 -3.61 -2.07 -10.90
CA GLU A 100 -4.28 -2.28 -12.19
C GLU A 100 -5.40 -3.30 -12.07
N LYS A 101 -6.56 -3.00 -12.69
CA LYS A 101 -7.70 -3.92 -12.74
C LYS A 101 -7.26 -5.29 -13.29
N GLY A 102 -7.44 -6.33 -12.48
CA GLY A 102 -7.11 -7.71 -12.85
C GLY A 102 -5.73 -8.19 -12.43
N TYR A 103 -4.90 -7.31 -11.84
CA TYR A 103 -3.54 -7.63 -11.39
C TYR A 103 -3.38 -7.36 -9.90
N GLU A 104 -2.45 -8.07 -9.27
CA GLU A 104 -2.02 -7.77 -7.90
C GLU A 104 -1.22 -6.47 -7.87
N ALA A 105 -1.50 -5.63 -6.87
CA ALA A 105 -0.84 -4.34 -6.70
C ALA A 105 0.68 -4.54 -6.53
N GLN A 106 1.44 -3.67 -7.19
CA GLN A 106 2.90 -3.68 -7.14
C GLN A 106 3.39 -2.55 -6.24
N THR A 107 4.26 -2.89 -5.29
CA THR A 107 4.78 -1.95 -4.30
C THR A 107 6.28 -1.74 -4.48
N SER A 108 6.70 -0.47 -4.53
CA SER A 108 8.11 -0.06 -4.44
C SER A 108 8.28 0.79 -3.19
N ILE A 109 9.27 0.45 -2.36
CA ILE A 109 9.60 1.20 -1.15
C ILE A 109 11.06 1.65 -1.26
N ILE A 110 11.26 2.96 -1.11
CA ILE A 110 12.57 3.60 -1.27
C ILE A 110 12.86 4.36 0.03
N GLU A 111 14.01 4.10 0.65
CA GLU A 111 14.48 4.91 1.76
C GLU A 111 15.03 6.24 1.23
N ILE A 112 14.47 7.35 1.72
CA ILE A 112 14.78 8.70 1.21
C ILE A 112 15.55 9.54 2.21
N GLY A 113 15.67 9.10 3.46
CA GLY A 113 16.47 9.78 4.45
C GLY A 113 16.41 9.12 5.82
N GLN A 114 17.32 9.56 6.68
CA GLN A 114 17.51 9.03 8.03
C GLN A 114 17.79 10.20 8.97
N TYR A 115 17.18 10.16 10.16
CA TYR A 115 17.50 11.05 11.27
C TYR A 115 18.01 10.21 12.45
N TRP A 116 19.15 10.59 13.01
CA TRP A 116 19.89 9.83 14.01
C TRP A 116 20.03 10.64 15.30
N TRP A 117 19.72 10.04 16.44
CA TRP A 117 19.93 10.65 17.76
C TRP A 117 20.18 9.57 18.82
N ASN A 118 20.53 10.00 20.02
CA ASN A 118 20.66 9.18 21.22
C ASN A 118 19.67 9.71 22.26
#